data_AF-A0A2G9Z3C5-F1
#
_entry.id   AF-A0A2G9Z3C5-F1
#
_cell.length_a   1.000
_cell.length_b   1.000
_cell.length_c   1.000
_cell.angle_alpha   90.00
_cell.angle_beta   90.00
_cell.angle_gamma   90.00
#
_symmetry.space_group_name_H-M   'P 1'
#
loop_
_entity.id
_entity.type
_entity.pdbx_description
1 polymer ?
#
loop_
_entity_poly.entity_id
_entity_poly.type
_entity_poly.pdbx_seq_one_letter_code
_entity_poly.pdbx_strand_id
1 'polypeptide(L)'
;IKEVYMDTFNFPEKEMLSWIAEESFYEFDKDFLFNFYHPRRIKQKMWLREIASDHPLTQAYQKEEVANLRKTKLLSAKEFPLDVNINLYGKNRIGIMSFEEEIGLIIESEKIYTTLKSLFEFMWART
;
A
#
# COMPACT_ATOMS: atom_id res chain seq x y z
N ILE A 1 1.50 7.54 11.80
CA ILE A 1 1.63 6.80 10.50
C ILE A 1 2.42 5.51 10.65
N LYS A 2 3.59 5.51 11.31
CA LYS A 2 4.39 4.29 11.55
C LYS A 2 3.58 3.19 12.24
N GLU A 3 2.65 3.56 13.11
CA GLU A 3 1.72 2.66 13.80
C GLU A 3 0.85 1.87 12.83
N VAL A 4 0.38 2.49 11.74
CA VAL A 4 -0.41 1.82 10.68
C VAL A 4 0.44 0.74 10.01
N TYR A 5 1.69 1.07 9.64
CA TYR A 5 2.62 0.09 9.09
C TYR A 5 2.91 -1.04 10.09
N MET A 6 3.16 -0.71 11.35
CA MET A 6 3.45 -1.70 12.38
C MET A 6 2.29 -2.65 12.64
N ASP A 7 1.05 -2.16 12.57
CA ASP A 7 -0.15 -2.97 12.74
C ASP A 7 -0.25 -4.08 11.69
N THR A 8 0.24 -3.85 10.46
CA THR A 8 0.23 -4.87 9.39
C THR A 8 0.96 -6.16 9.76
N PHE A 9 1.93 -6.12 10.67
CA PHE A 9 2.68 -7.31 11.11
C PHE A 9 1.92 -8.22 12.08
N ASN A 10 0.77 -7.79 12.59
CA ASN A 10 0.02 -8.53 13.60
C ASN A 10 -0.91 -9.60 13.01
N PHE A 11 -0.98 -9.71 11.68
CA PHE A 11 -1.97 -10.54 10.99
C PHE A 11 -1.34 -11.76 10.32
N PRO A 12 -1.98 -12.95 10.42
CA PRO A 12 -1.47 -14.16 9.78
C PRO A 12 -1.59 -14.12 8.26
N GLU A 13 -2.57 -13.37 7.73
CA GLU A 13 -2.75 -13.17 6.29
C GLU A 13 -1.50 -12.56 5.67
N LYS A 14 -1.06 -13.15 4.55
CA LYS A 14 0.18 -12.78 3.89
C LYS A 14 -0.01 -11.91 2.67
N GLU A 15 -1.24 -11.56 2.30
CA GLU A 15 -1.51 -10.63 1.20
C GLU A 15 -2.06 -9.32 1.75
N MET A 16 -1.52 -8.21 1.23
CA MET A 16 -2.03 -6.85 1.41
C MET A 16 -2.34 -6.23 0.05
N LEU A 17 -3.41 -5.44 0.00
CA LEU A 17 -3.80 -4.66 -1.17
C LEU A 17 -3.62 -3.19 -0.86
N SER A 18 -3.00 -2.43 -1.75
CA SER A 18 -2.67 -1.04 -1.45
C SER A 18 -2.94 -0.10 -2.61
N TRP A 19 -3.42 1.09 -2.28
CA TRP A 19 -3.30 2.28 -3.12
C TRP A 19 -2.15 3.10 -2.58
N ILE A 20 -1.20 3.43 -3.44
CA ILE A 20 0.02 4.15 -3.06
C ILE A 20 -0.01 5.52 -3.73
N ALA A 21 -0.13 6.55 -2.88
CA ALA A 21 0.11 7.94 -3.21
C ALA A 21 1.61 8.19 -3.42
N GLU A 22 1.93 9.06 -4.37
CA GLU A 22 3.32 9.43 -4.70
C GLU A 22 4.03 10.08 -3.51
N GLU A 23 3.30 10.81 -2.68
CA GLU A 23 3.81 11.50 -1.49
C GLU A 23 4.54 10.57 -0.52
N SER A 24 4.13 9.29 -0.45
CA SER A 24 4.78 8.30 0.40
C SER A 24 6.28 8.15 0.14
N PHE A 25 6.74 8.49 -1.08
CA PHE A 25 8.14 8.43 -1.48
C PHE A 25 8.94 9.70 -1.15
N TYR A 26 8.28 10.82 -0.84
CA TYR A 26 8.94 12.11 -0.62
C TYR A 26 8.82 12.59 0.82
N GLU A 27 7.62 12.51 1.37
CA GLU A 27 7.25 13.17 2.62
C GLU A 27 7.41 12.27 3.85
N PHE A 28 7.57 10.96 3.64
CA PHE A 28 7.68 10.02 4.75
C PHE A 28 9.12 9.59 5.07
N ASP A 29 9.29 9.08 6.30
CA ASP A 29 10.55 8.56 6.81
C ASP A 29 11.06 7.37 5.97
N LYS A 30 11.99 7.68 5.07
CA LYS A 30 12.64 6.73 4.16
C LYS A 30 13.44 5.67 4.91
N ASP A 31 14.11 6.04 6.01
CA ASP A 31 14.88 5.07 6.79
C ASP A 31 13.96 4.02 7.40
N PHE A 32 12.83 4.46 7.97
CA PHE A 32 11.81 3.54 8.47
C PHE A 32 11.26 2.62 7.36
N LEU A 33 10.98 3.13 6.16
CA LEU A 33 10.46 2.30 5.07
C LEU A 33 11.51 1.30 4.54
N PHE A 34 12.67 1.79 4.13
CA PHE A 34 13.66 1.01 3.38
C PHE A 34 14.55 0.14 4.27
N ASN A 35 14.89 0.62 5.48
CA ASN A 35 15.82 -0.10 6.36
C ASN A 35 15.11 -0.91 7.45
N PHE A 36 13.84 -0.64 7.72
CA PHE A 36 13.09 -1.35 8.76
C PHE A 36 11.84 -2.08 8.23
N TYR A 37 10.87 -1.37 7.66
CA TYR A 37 9.56 -1.93 7.33
C TYR A 37 9.63 -2.94 6.16
N HIS A 38 10.19 -2.54 5.02
CA HIS A 38 10.27 -3.41 3.84
C HIS A 38 11.08 -4.69 4.08
N PRO A 39 12.31 -4.65 4.66
CA PRO A 39 13.06 -5.86 4.95
C PRO A 39 12.29 -6.82 5.87
N ARG A 40 11.61 -6.28 6.89
CA ARG A 40 10.80 -7.08 7.80
C ARG A 40 9.58 -7.70 7.10
N ARG A 41 8.86 -6.95 6.28
CA ARG A 41 7.74 -7.45 5.46
C ARG A 41 8.17 -8.60 4.56
N ILE A 42 9.29 -8.45 3.86
CA ILE A 42 9.85 -9.47 2.97
C ILE A 42 10.24 -10.73 3.77
N LYS A 43 10.92 -10.56 4.91
CA LYS A 43 11.27 -11.67 5.82
C LYS A 43 10.03 -12.44 6.31
N GLN A 44 8.93 -11.74 6.54
CA GLN A 44 7.65 -12.34 6.92
C GLN A 44 6.84 -12.91 5.75
N LYS A 45 7.39 -12.87 4.52
CA LYS A 45 6.79 -13.37 3.28
C LYS A 45 5.42 -12.75 2.98
N MET A 46 5.26 -11.48 3.33
CA MET A 46 4.03 -10.74 3.08
C MET A 46 4.06 -10.18 1.65
N TRP A 47 3.16 -10.69 0.81
CA TRP A 47 2.89 -10.26 -0.54
C TRP A 47 2.06 -8.99 -0.58
N LEU A 48 2.36 -8.13 -1.56
CA LEU A 48 1.69 -6.86 -1.78
C LEU A 48 1.20 -6.76 -3.22
N ARG A 49 -0.08 -6.42 -3.43
CA ARG A 49 -0.55 -5.89 -4.70
C ARG A 49 -0.83 -4.42 -4.51
N GLU A 50 -0.25 -3.58 -5.34
CA GLU A 50 -0.40 -2.13 -5.21
C GLU A 50 -0.84 -1.49 -6.52
N ILE A 51 -1.78 -0.55 -6.42
CA ILE A 51 -2.16 0.37 -7.48
C ILE A 51 -1.48 1.68 -7.15
N ALA A 52 -0.69 2.19 -8.09
CA ALA A 52 0.04 3.45 -7.93
C ALA A 52 -0.13 4.32 -9.17
N SER A 53 0.08 5.62 -9.00
CA SER A 53 0.19 6.54 -10.14
C SER A 53 1.39 6.19 -11.01
N ASP A 54 1.23 6.33 -12.33
CA ASP A 54 2.29 6.20 -13.32
C ASP A 54 3.26 7.39 -13.23
N HIS A 55 4.30 7.21 -12.43
CA HIS A 55 5.30 8.23 -12.10
C HIS A 55 6.71 7.61 -12.22
N PRO A 56 7.76 8.37 -12.61
CA PRO A 56 9.12 7.82 -12.74
C PRO A 56 9.64 7.03 -11.54
N LEU A 57 9.29 7.43 -10.31
CA LEU A 57 9.67 6.70 -9.09
C LEU A 57 8.95 5.35 -8.96
N THR A 58 7.64 5.29 -9.20
CA THR A 58 6.87 4.04 -9.11
C THR A 58 7.29 3.08 -10.23
N GLN A 59 7.60 3.59 -11.42
CA GLN A 59 8.21 2.82 -12.51
C GLN A 59 9.58 2.25 -12.15
N ALA A 60 10.45 3.02 -11.47
CA ALA A 60 11.74 2.53 -11.00
C ALA A 60 11.55 1.41 -9.97
N TYR A 61 10.61 1.59 -9.04
CA TYR A 61 10.32 0.65 -7.96
C TYR A 61 9.67 -0.65 -8.44
N GLN A 62 8.93 -0.58 -9.55
CA GLN A 62 8.33 -1.73 -10.25
C GLN A 62 9.38 -2.73 -10.76
N LYS A 63 10.58 -2.27 -11.13
CA LYS A 63 11.65 -3.16 -11.65
C LYS A 63 12.13 -4.20 -10.63
N GLU A 64 11.88 -3.97 -9.35
CA GLU A 64 12.30 -4.84 -8.25
C GLU A 64 11.12 -5.61 -7.61
N GLU A 65 9.99 -5.70 -8.31
CA GLU A 65 8.74 -6.24 -7.76
C GLU A 65 8.86 -7.66 -7.18
N VAL A 66 9.50 -8.57 -7.94
CA VAL A 66 9.65 -9.97 -7.55
C VAL A 66 10.50 -10.09 -6.28
N ALA A 67 11.60 -9.35 -6.20
CA ALA A 67 12.48 -9.36 -5.03
C ALA A 67 11.78 -8.77 -3.79
N ASN A 68 10.89 -7.80 -4.00
CA ASN A 68 10.15 -7.13 -2.94
C ASN A 68 8.80 -7.79 -2.59
N LEU A 69 8.53 -9.00 -3.11
CA LEU A 69 7.26 -9.72 -2.92
C LEU A 69 6.06 -8.82 -3.20
N ARG A 70 6.09 -8.10 -4.32
CA ARG A 70 5.01 -7.20 -4.73
C ARG A 70 4.67 -7.36 -6.21
N LYS A 71 3.51 -6.83 -6.60
CA LYS A 71 3.15 -6.51 -7.98
C LYS A 71 2.51 -5.13 -8.00
N THR A 72 2.93 -4.28 -8.92
CA THR A 72 2.42 -2.92 -9.04
C THR A 72 1.65 -2.78 -10.34
N LYS A 73 0.49 -2.16 -10.25
CA LYS A 73 -0.29 -1.71 -11.39
C LYS A 73 -0.23 -0.20 -11.44
N LEU A 74 0.31 0.32 -12.53
CA LEU A 74 0.41 1.76 -12.76
C LEU A 74 -0.85 2.25 -13.48
N LEU A 75 -1.47 3.31 -12.95
CA LEU A 75 -2.60 4.01 -13.57
C LEU A 75 -2.21 5.46 -13.84
N SER A 76 -2.83 6.09 -14.84
CA SER A 76 -2.55 7.50 -15.11
C SER A 76 -2.94 8.36 -13.91
N ALA A 77 -2.00 9.14 -13.38
CA ALA A 77 -2.26 10.10 -12.29
C ALA A 77 -3.35 11.12 -12.66
N LYS A 78 -3.53 11.39 -13.96
CA LYS A 78 -4.58 12.28 -14.48
C LYS A 78 -5.97 11.65 -14.37
N GLU A 79 -6.08 10.35 -14.57
CA GLU A 79 -7.35 9.62 -14.54
C GLU A 79 -7.72 9.20 -13.12
N PHE A 80 -6.71 8.93 -12.29
CA PHE A 80 -6.90 8.45 -10.93
C PHE A 80 -5.83 9.04 -9.98
N PRO A 81 -6.01 10.30 -9.54
CA PRO A 81 -5.12 10.89 -8.56
C PRO A 81 -5.27 10.18 -7.21
N LEU A 82 -4.13 9.92 -6.56
CA LEU A 82 -4.04 9.27 -5.27
C LEU A 82 -3.26 10.19 -4.31
N ASP A 83 -4.00 10.83 -3.40
CA ASP A 83 -3.43 11.75 -2.40
C ASP A 83 -3.17 11.06 -1.05
N VAL A 84 -3.77 9.88 -0.83
CA VAL A 84 -3.59 9.10 0.40
C VAL A 84 -3.22 7.66 0.09
N ASN A 85 -2.42 7.07 0.97
CA ASN A 85 -2.24 5.62 0.97
C ASN A 85 -3.42 4.95 1.62
N ILE A 86 -3.96 3.90 0.99
CA ILE A 86 -4.98 3.04 1.57
C ILE A 86 -4.45 1.60 1.51
N ASN A 87 -4.44 0.90 2.64
CA ASN A 87 -3.97 -0.48 2.76
C ASN A 87 -5.10 -1.36 3.30
N LEU A 88 -5.40 -2.45 2.60
CA LEU A 88 -6.28 -3.52 3.07
C LEU A 88 -5.44 -4.70 3.50
N TYR A 89 -5.51 -5.08 4.77
CA TYR A 89 -4.74 -6.18 5.34
C TYR A 89 -5.54 -6.94 6.39
N GLY A 90 -5.02 -8.10 6.81
CA GLY A 90 -5.76 -9.02 7.67
C GLY A 90 -7.09 -9.43 7.04
N LYS A 91 -8.13 -9.60 7.87
CA LYS A 91 -9.48 -9.97 7.41
C LYS A 91 -10.42 -8.78 7.18
N ASN A 92 -10.18 -7.66 7.87
CA ASN A 92 -11.12 -6.54 7.94
C ASN A 92 -10.44 -5.20 8.33
N ARG A 93 -9.11 -5.09 8.20
CA ARG A 93 -8.37 -3.87 8.55
C ARG A 93 -8.15 -3.00 7.34
N ILE A 94 -8.37 -1.70 7.54
CA ILE A 94 -8.06 -0.65 6.57
C ILE A 94 -7.12 0.32 7.24
N GLY A 95 -5.92 0.48 6.69
CA GLY A 95 -4.99 1.54 7.04
C GLY A 95 -5.12 2.69 6.05
N ILE A 96 -5.28 3.92 6.51
CA ILE A 96 -5.25 5.12 5.67
C ILE A 96 -4.14 6.02 6.17
N MET A 97 -3.30 6.55 5.28
CA MET A 97 -2.19 7.43 5.62
C MET A 97 -2.19 8.63 4.68
N SER A 98 -2.29 9.82 5.28
CA SER A 98 -2.08 11.11 4.63
C SER A 98 -0.73 11.62 5.10
N PHE A 99 0.23 11.77 4.19
CA PHE A 99 1.61 12.06 4.58
C PHE A 99 1.83 13.54 4.86
N GLU A 100 1.31 14.42 3.99
CA GLU A 100 1.36 15.87 4.20
C GLU A 100 0.66 16.27 5.52
N GLU A 101 -0.47 15.64 5.84
CA GLU A 101 -1.22 15.93 7.08
C GLU A 101 -0.66 15.19 8.31
N GLU A 102 0.33 14.30 8.14
CA GLU A 102 0.88 13.42 9.17
C GLU A 102 -0.15 12.50 9.87
N ILE A 103 -1.29 12.22 9.21
CA ILE A 103 -2.39 11.43 9.77
C ILE A 103 -2.26 9.96 9.38
N GLY A 104 -2.41 9.08 10.37
CA GLY A 104 -2.61 7.65 10.18
C GLY A 104 -3.90 7.19 10.84
N LEU A 105 -4.75 6.48 10.09
CA LEU A 105 -6.01 5.93 10.56
C LEU A 105 -6.01 4.41 10.38
N ILE A 106 -6.47 3.68 11.40
CA ILE A 106 -6.76 2.25 11.29
C ILE A 106 -8.26 2.07 11.53
N ILE A 107 -8.95 1.49 10.57
CA ILE A 107 -10.37 1.15 10.64
C ILE A 107 -10.50 -0.36 10.71
N GLU A 108 -11.32 -0.85 11.64
CA GLU A 108 -11.81 -2.23 11.64
C GLU A 108 -13.24 -2.26 11.11
N SER A 109 -13.44 -2.76 9.89
CA SER A 109 -14.78 -2.88 9.33
C SER A 109 -14.81 -3.84 8.16
N GLU A 110 -15.53 -4.94 8.32
CA GLU A 110 -15.70 -5.95 7.27
C GLU A 110 -16.41 -5.37 6.03
N LYS A 111 -17.44 -4.51 6.23
CA LYS A 111 -18.21 -3.93 5.12
C LYS A 111 -17.39 -2.93 4.31
N ILE A 112 -16.65 -2.05 4.98
CA ILE A 112 -15.78 -1.08 4.31
C ILE A 112 -14.64 -1.83 3.59
N TYR A 113 -14.01 -2.78 4.28
CA TYR A 113 -12.95 -3.62 3.72
C TYR A 113 -13.42 -4.34 2.44
N THR A 114 -14.58 -5.00 2.49
CA THR A 114 -15.13 -5.76 1.36
C THR A 114 -15.46 -4.85 0.18
N THR A 115 -15.98 -3.66 0.45
CA THR A 115 -16.29 -2.67 -0.58
C THR A 115 -15.01 -2.17 -1.27
N LEU A 116 -14.02 -1.76 -0.48
CA LEU A 116 -12.73 -1.30 -0.99
C LEU A 116 -12.01 -2.42 -1.73
N LYS A 117 -12.01 -3.65 -1.21
CA LYS A 117 -11.43 -4.81 -1.91
C LYS A 117 -12.11 -5.05 -3.25
N SER A 118 -13.44 -4.94 -3.32
CA SER A 118 -14.16 -5.08 -4.60
C SER A 118 -13.75 -4.01 -5.60
N LEU A 119 -13.58 -2.76 -5.14
CA LEU A 119 -13.07 -1.66 -5.96
C LEU A 119 -11.65 -1.93 -6.43
N PHE A 120 -10.76 -2.36 -5.53
CA PHE A 120 -9.38 -2.75 -5.84
C PHE A 120 -9.35 -3.81 -6.95
N GLU A 121 -10.07 -4.91 -6.78
CA GLU A 121 -10.07 -6.00 -7.76
C GLU A 121 -10.67 -5.58 -9.10
N PHE A 122 -11.70 -4.72 -9.09
CA PHE A 122 -12.27 -4.15 -10.30
C PHE A 122 -11.23 -3.33 -11.09
N MET A 123 -10.50 -2.46 -10.41
CA MET A 123 -9.39 -1.71 -11.02
C MET A 123 -8.26 -2.63 -11.42
N TRP A 124 -7.94 -3.66 -10.62
CA TRP A 124 -6.87 -4.61 -10.87
C TRP A 124 -7.12 -5.44 -12.13
N ALA A 125 -8.34 -5.94 -12.32
CA ALA A 125 -8.73 -6.80 -13.44
C ALA A 125 -8.81 -6.07 -14.80
N ARG A 126 -8.91 -4.74 -14.81
CA ARG A 126 -9.07 -3.94 -16.03
C ARG A 126 -7.80 -3.20 -16.42
N THR A 127 -7.09 -3.72 -17.42
CA THR A 127 -6.04 -3.04 -18.21
C THR A 127 -5.78 -3.89 -19.44
#